data_AF-A0A527GK09-F1
#
_entry.id   AF-A0A527GK09-F1
#
_cell.length_a   1.000
_cell.length_b   1.000
_cell.length_c   1.000
_cell.angle_alpha   90.00
_cell.angle_beta   90.00
_cell.angle_gamma   90.00
#
_symmetry.space_group_name_H-M   'P 1'
#
loop_
_entity.id
_entity.type
_entity.pdbx_description
1 polymer ?
#
loop_
_entity_poly.entity_id
_entity_poly.type
_entity_poly.pdbx_seq_one_letter_code
_entity_poly.pdbx_strand_id
1 'polypeptide(L)'
;MRTGEGKTLVATLPVYLNALAGKGVHVVTVNDYLATRDSEWMGRVYKFLGLSVGVIVHGLSDEERSAAYAADVTYATNNELGFDYLRDNMKYERAQMVQRGHNYAIVDEVDSILVDEARTPLIISGPLEDRSEMYNTIDTFIIQLQPQDYEIDEKQKTSIFTEEGTEKLENLLRDAGLLKGESLYDVENVAIVHHVNNALKAHRLFQKDKDYIVRNDEIVIIDEFTGRMMPGRRYSEGLHQALEAKEHVAIQPENQTLASVTFQNYFRLYKKLSGMTGTALTEAEEFGNIYGLEVTEIPTNLPVVRIDEDDEVYRTVEEKYKAIVREIREASAK
;
A
#
# COMPACT_ATOMS: atom_id res chain seq x y z
N MET A 1 -5.80 1.01 28.28
CA MET A 1 -4.84 1.11 29.40
C MET A 1 -3.89 2.26 29.11
N ARG A 2 -3.68 3.19 30.05
CA ARG A 2 -2.76 4.33 29.84
C ARG A 2 -1.31 3.86 29.62
N THR A 3 -0.51 4.71 28.99
CA THR A 3 0.93 4.46 28.80
C THR A 3 1.61 4.29 30.15
N GLY A 4 2.46 3.26 30.27
CA GLY A 4 3.16 2.93 31.53
C GLY A 4 2.46 1.86 32.39
N GLU A 5 1.20 1.51 32.11
CA GLU A 5 0.46 0.48 32.87
C GLU A 5 0.88 -0.97 32.51
N GLY A 6 1.90 -1.15 31.67
CA GLY A 6 2.47 -2.47 31.34
C GLY A 6 1.71 -3.28 30.28
N LYS A 7 1.19 -2.62 29.22
CA LYS A 7 0.50 -3.25 28.07
C LYS A 7 1.22 -4.54 27.58
N THR A 8 2.52 -4.45 27.32
CA THR A 8 3.35 -5.58 26.86
C THR A 8 3.30 -6.78 27.82
N LEU A 9 3.34 -6.55 29.13
CA LEU A 9 3.25 -7.61 30.13
C LEU A 9 1.83 -8.18 30.20
N VAL A 10 0.80 -7.32 30.17
CA VAL A 10 -0.60 -7.74 30.20
C VAL A 10 -0.94 -8.65 29.02
N ALA A 11 -0.42 -8.33 27.82
CA ALA A 11 -0.61 -9.14 26.63
C ALA A 11 -0.13 -10.59 26.79
N THR A 12 0.83 -10.86 27.69
CA THR A 12 1.34 -12.22 27.90
C THR A 12 0.28 -13.20 28.37
N LEU A 13 -0.69 -12.74 29.16
CA LEU A 13 -1.74 -13.58 29.75
C LEU A 13 -2.68 -14.17 28.68
N PRO A 14 -3.36 -13.36 27.85
CA PRO A 14 -4.21 -13.91 26.80
C PRO A 14 -3.40 -14.60 25.72
N VAL A 15 -2.17 -14.16 25.40
CA VAL A 15 -1.31 -14.83 24.42
C VAL A 15 -1.03 -16.26 24.85
N TYR A 16 -0.55 -16.47 26.09
CA TYR A 16 -0.27 -17.79 26.61
C TYR A 16 -1.51 -18.69 26.56
N LEU A 17 -2.65 -18.19 27.07
CA LEU A 17 -3.91 -18.96 27.09
C LEU A 17 -4.35 -19.43 25.69
N ASN A 18 -4.30 -18.54 24.69
CA ASN A 18 -4.77 -18.88 23.34
C ASN A 18 -3.74 -19.73 22.58
N ALA A 19 -2.45 -19.63 22.93
CA ALA A 19 -1.39 -20.45 22.34
C ALA A 19 -1.50 -21.93 22.72
N LEU A 20 -2.07 -22.26 23.89
CA LEU A 20 -2.30 -23.65 24.32
C LEU A 20 -3.19 -24.47 23.38
N ALA A 21 -3.96 -23.82 22.50
CA ALA A 21 -4.75 -24.50 21.49
C ALA A 21 -3.91 -25.07 20.33
N GLY A 22 -2.60 -24.76 20.26
CA GLY A 22 -1.69 -25.22 19.21
C GLY A 22 -1.98 -24.65 17.82
N LYS A 23 -2.77 -23.57 17.73
CA LYS A 23 -3.20 -22.94 16.47
C LYS A 23 -2.45 -21.65 16.13
N GLY A 24 -1.48 -21.26 16.97
CA GLY A 24 -0.73 -20.01 16.85
C GLY A 24 -1.47 -18.78 17.37
N VAL A 25 -0.68 -17.82 17.83
CA VAL A 25 -1.10 -16.48 18.24
C VAL A 25 -0.19 -15.45 17.60
N HIS A 26 -0.77 -14.43 16.95
CA HIS A 26 -0.02 -13.32 16.41
C HIS A 26 -0.07 -12.12 17.36
N VAL A 27 1.10 -11.65 17.78
CA VAL A 27 1.26 -10.42 18.56
C VAL A 27 1.76 -9.34 17.61
N VAL A 28 0.91 -8.35 17.34
CA VAL A 28 1.17 -7.32 16.33
C VAL A 28 1.69 -6.06 17.00
N THR A 29 2.78 -5.54 16.48
CA THR A 29 3.40 -4.28 16.92
C THR A 29 3.54 -3.32 15.74
N VAL A 30 3.82 -2.04 16.03
CA VAL A 30 3.91 -0.99 15.00
C VAL A 30 5.23 -1.00 14.20
N ASN A 31 6.29 -1.68 14.67
CA ASN A 31 7.56 -1.75 13.93
C ASN A 31 8.44 -2.95 14.34
N ASP A 32 9.41 -3.28 13.48
CA ASP A 32 10.30 -4.44 13.62
C ASP A 32 11.14 -4.41 14.91
N TYR A 33 11.53 -3.21 15.37
CA TYR A 33 12.28 -3.06 16.62
C TYR A 33 11.44 -3.51 17.82
N LEU A 34 10.19 -3.08 17.90
CA LEU A 34 9.28 -3.49 18.98
C LEU A 34 8.94 -4.98 18.89
N ALA A 35 8.66 -5.51 17.69
CA ALA A 35 8.43 -6.93 17.49
C ALA A 35 9.61 -7.77 18.00
N THR A 36 10.82 -7.40 17.60
CA THR A 36 12.06 -8.09 18.01
C THR A 36 12.26 -7.99 19.52
N ARG A 37 12.28 -6.76 20.07
CA ARG A 37 12.49 -6.50 21.50
C ARG A 37 11.49 -7.27 22.35
N ASP A 38 10.21 -7.22 22.03
CA ASP A 38 9.16 -7.82 22.84
C ASP A 38 9.13 -9.34 22.71
N SER A 39 9.46 -9.89 21.53
CA SER A 39 9.65 -11.33 21.35
C SER A 39 10.82 -11.88 22.19
N GLU A 40 11.90 -11.11 22.33
CA GLU A 40 13.06 -11.51 23.15
C GLU A 40 12.81 -11.32 24.64
N TRP A 41 12.10 -10.26 25.01
CA TRP A 41 11.83 -9.93 26.40
C TRP A 41 10.72 -10.80 26.99
N MET A 42 9.51 -10.74 26.42
CA MET A 42 8.36 -11.53 26.88
C MET A 42 8.48 -13.00 26.48
N GLY A 43 9.18 -13.32 25.40
CA GLY A 43 9.43 -14.70 24.99
C GLY A 43 10.18 -15.53 26.03
N ARG A 44 10.87 -14.90 26.99
CA ARG A 44 11.45 -15.62 28.15
C ARG A 44 10.37 -16.31 28.98
N VAL A 45 9.21 -15.66 29.16
CA VAL A 45 8.07 -16.23 29.91
C VAL A 45 7.47 -17.40 29.14
N TYR A 46 7.21 -17.23 27.84
CA TYR A 46 6.64 -18.29 27.01
C TYR A 46 7.55 -19.51 26.92
N LYS A 47 8.85 -19.30 26.67
CA LYS A 47 9.85 -20.38 26.60
C LYS A 47 10.02 -21.10 27.94
N PHE A 48 10.00 -20.37 29.05
CA PHE A 48 10.01 -20.97 30.39
C PHE A 48 8.81 -21.90 30.62
N LEU A 49 7.64 -21.53 30.08
CA LEU A 49 6.41 -22.33 30.16
C LEU A 49 6.29 -23.39 29.05
N GLY A 50 7.33 -23.60 28.24
CA GLY A 50 7.38 -24.64 27.21
C GLY A 50 6.78 -24.27 25.85
N LEU A 51 6.42 -22.99 25.64
CA LEU A 51 5.97 -22.50 24.33
C LEU A 51 7.14 -22.00 23.47
N SER A 52 7.01 -22.21 22.16
CA SER A 52 7.91 -21.66 21.15
C SER A 52 7.50 -20.24 20.75
N VAL A 53 8.50 -19.42 20.39
CA VAL A 53 8.30 -18.01 20.00
C VAL A 53 9.06 -17.74 18.70
N GLY A 54 8.34 -17.25 17.69
CA GLY A 54 8.88 -16.76 16.43
C GLY A 54 8.72 -15.25 16.31
N VAL A 55 9.50 -14.65 15.42
CA VAL A 55 9.40 -13.23 15.08
C VAL A 55 9.45 -13.07 13.56
N ILE A 56 8.58 -12.22 13.03
CA ILE A 56 8.52 -11.85 11.61
C ILE A 56 8.92 -10.38 11.51
N VAL A 57 10.03 -10.13 10.82
CA VAL A 57 10.57 -8.81 10.51
C VAL A 57 10.99 -8.76 9.05
N HIS A 58 11.31 -7.56 8.57
CA HIS A 58 11.81 -7.39 7.21
C HIS A 58 13.10 -8.19 6.95
N GLY A 59 13.24 -8.73 5.73
CA GLY A 59 14.46 -9.40 5.27
C GLY A 59 14.55 -10.90 5.58
N LEU A 60 13.57 -11.50 6.25
CA LEU A 60 13.54 -12.95 6.47
C LEU A 60 13.24 -13.74 5.19
N SER A 61 13.91 -14.88 5.02
CA SER A 61 13.63 -15.88 3.99
C SER A 61 12.31 -16.62 4.23
N ASP A 62 11.80 -17.29 3.20
CA ASP A 62 10.56 -18.08 3.30
C ASP A 62 10.71 -19.23 4.31
N GLU A 63 11.88 -19.86 4.41
CA GLU A 63 12.16 -20.90 5.39
C GLU A 63 12.13 -20.35 6.83
N GLU A 64 12.73 -19.18 7.07
CA GLU A 64 12.71 -18.52 8.37
C GLU A 64 11.29 -18.08 8.76
N ARG A 65 10.52 -17.54 7.81
CA ARG A 65 9.11 -17.17 8.02
C ARG A 65 8.25 -18.37 8.34
N SER A 66 8.39 -19.46 7.59
CA SER A 66 7.67 -20.72 7.84
C SER A 66 7.95 -21.24 9.26
N ALA A 67 9.22 -21.24 9.68
CA ALA A 67 9.59 -21.62 11.04
C ALA A 67 9.01 -20.69 12.11
N ALA A 68 9.02 -19.37 11.88
CA ALA A 68 8.48 -18.38 12.81
C ALA A 68 6.94 -18.44 12.94
N TYR A 69 6.21 -18.71 11.86
CA TYR A 69 4.77 -18.93 11.91
C TYR A 69 4.40 -20.29 12.51
N ALA A 70 5.28 -21.29 12.44
CA ALA A 70 5.07 -22.59 13.08
C ALA A 70 5.14 -22.52 14.62
N ALA A 71 5.78 -21.48 15.17
CA ALA A 71 5.89 -21.27 16.62
C ALA A 71 4.52 -20.95 17.27
N ASP A 72 4.34 -21.33 18.53
CA ASP A 72 3.09 -21.15 19.29
C ASP A 72 2.68 -19.67 19.40
N VAL A 73 3.68 -18.79 19.50
CA VAL A 73 3.52 -17.33 19.51
C VAL A 73 4.40 -16.73 18.42
N THR A 74 3.84 -15.86 17.58
CA THR A 74 4.57 -15.15 16.52
C THR A 74 4.41 -13.64 16.75
N TYR A 75 5.53 -12.96 17.00
CA TYR A 75 5.57 -11.49 17.00
C TYR A 75 5.78 -10.99 15.58
N ALA A 76 5.07 -9.94 15.18
CA ALA A 76 5.20 -9.40 13.84
C ALA A 76 4.76 -7.94 13.77
N THR A 77 5.07 -7.28 12.66
CA THR A 77 4.41 -6.03 12.28
C THR A 77 3.14 -6.29 11.48
N ASN A 78 2.21 -5.35 11.51
CA ASN A 78 1.01 -5.38 10.67
C ASN A 78 1.37 -5.53 9.18
N ASN A 79 2.36 -4.76 8.71
CA ASN A 79 2.84 -4.79 7.33
C ASN A 79 3.32 -6.20 6.92
N GLU A 80 4.23 -6.79 7.69
CA GLU A 80 4.79 -8.10 7.33
C GLU A 80 3.74 -9.21 7.33
N LEU A 81 2.81 -9.20 8.30
CA LEU A 81 1.69 -10.14 8.34
C LEU A 81 0.80 -10.04 7.09
N GLY A 82 0.45 -8.82 6.70
CA GLY A 82 -0.38 -8.58 5.53
C GLY A 82 0.34 -8.92 4.22
N PHE A 83 1.62 -8.58 4.09
CA PHE A 83 2.41 -8.94 2.92
C PHE A 83 2.68 -10.44 2.80
N ASP A 84 2.93 -11.15 3.90
CA ASP A 84 3.05 -12.61 3.88
C ASP A 84 1.74 -13.27 3.47
N TYR A 85 0.59 -12.74 3.90
CA TYR A 85 -0.70 -13.19 3.43
C TYR A 85 -0.88 -13.00 1.93
N LEU A 86 -0.52 -11.82 1.39
CA LEU A 86 -0.58 -11.58 -0.05
C LEU A 86 0.36 -12.52 -0.82
N ARG A 87 1.62 -12.68 -0.37
CA ARG A 87 2.61 -13.60 -0.96
C ARG A 87 2.10 -15.04 -0.96
N ASP A 88 1.53 -15.50 0.14
CA ASP A 88 1.01 -16.86 0.24
C ASP A 88 -0.16 -17.12 -0.72
N ASN A 89 -1.01 -16.13 -0.99
CA ASN A 89 -2.08 -16.25 -1.98
C ASN A 89 -1.60 -16.15 -3.44
N MET A 90 -0.33 -15.81 -3.66
CA MET A 90 0.32 -15.83 -4.99
C MET A 90 1.11 -17.11 -5.25
N LYS A 91 1.27 -18.00 -4.26
CA LYS A 91 2.00 -19.26 -4.40
C LYS A 91 1.17 -20.30 -5.16
N TYR A 92 1.83 -21.09 -5.99
CA TYR A 92 1.17 -22.13 -6.80
C TYR A 92 0.76 -23.34 -5.97
N GLU A 93 1.54 -23.68 -4.94
CA GLU A 93 1.30 -24.84 -4.10
C GLU A 93 1.11 -24.44 -2.63
N ARG A 94 0.12 -25.05 -1.97
CA ARG A 94 -0.14 -24.82 -0.53
C ARG A 94 1.06 -25.16 0.36
N ALA A 95 1.87 -26.13 -0.04
CA ALA A 95 3.06 -26.54 0.71
C ALA A 95 4.14 -25.45 0.76
N GLN A 96 4.08 -24.47 -0.14
CA GLN A 96 5.01 -23.35 -0.18
C GLN A 96 4.57 -22.20 0.74
N MET A 97 3.32 -22.19 1.22
CA MET A 97 2.81 -21.11 2.09
C MET A 97 3.56 -21.07 3.43
N VAL A 98 3.81 -19.87 3.94
CA VAL A 98 4.52 -19.67 5.22
C VAL A 98 3.57 -19.50 6.39
N GLN A 99 2.39 -18.91 6.20
CA GLN A 99 1.38 -18.75 7.23
C GLN A 99 0.58 -20.04 7.45
N ARG A 100 0.10 -20.25 8.68
CA ARG A 100 -0.73 -21.41 9.06
C ARG A 100 -2.19 -21.07 9.41
N GLY A 101 -2.64 -19.87 9.06
CA GLY A 101 -4.01 -19.37 9.23
C GLY A 101 -4.16 -18.27 10.30
N HIS A 102 -5.37 -17.71 10.40
CA HIS A 102 -5.67 -16.53 11.22
C HIS A 102 -6.51 -16.92 12.46
N ASN A 103 -5.85 -17.40 13.52
CA ASN A 103 -6.53 -17.91 14.71
C ASN A 103 -6.82 -16.80 15.75
N TYR A 104 -5.77 -16.20 16.30
CA TYR A 104 -5.89 -15.13 17.28
C TYR A 104 -4.83 -14.05 17.02
N ALA A 105 -5.27 -12.80 16.93
CA ALA A 105 -4.39 -11.63 16.91
C ALA A 105 -4.66 -10.73 18.13
N ILE A 106 -3.57 -10.26 18.73
CA ILE A 106 -3.58 -9.15 19.68
C ILE A 106 -2.73 -8.02 19.11
N VAL A 107 -3.35 -6.86 18.92
CA VAL A 107 -2.73 -5.68 18.28
C VAL A 107 -2.35 -4.66 19.35
N ASP A 108 -1.05 -4.36 19.45
CA ASP A 108 -0.56 -3.23 20.26
C ASP A 108 -0.74 -1.92 19.48
N GLU A 109 -1.08 -0.84 20.19
CA GLU A 109 -1.50 0.45 19.62
C GLU A 109 -2.55 0.26 18.51
N VAL A 110 -3.64 -0.42 18.89
CA VAL A 110 -4.69 -0.87 17.97
C VAL A 110 -5.40 0.27 17.23
N ASP A 111 -5.49 1.46 17.81
CA ASP A 111 -6.00 2.68 17.16
C ASP A 111 -5.12 3.11 15.98
N SER A 112 -3.81 3.16 16.17
CA SER A 112 -2.89 3.49 15.08
C SER A 112 -2.98 2.51 13.90
N ILE A 113 -3.12 1.21 14.18
CA ILE A 113 -3.13 0.19 13.10
C ILE A 113 -4.51 0.03 12.46
N LEU A 114 -5.57 -0.04 13.27
CA LEU A 114 -6.91 -0.40 12.78
C LEU A 114 -7.80 0.80 12.46
N VAL A 115 -7.39 2.02 12.82
CA VAL A 115 -8.10 3.26 12.47
C VAL A 115 -7.23 4.12 11.56
N ASP A 116 -6.04 4.54 12.01
CA ASP A 116 -5.20 5.49 11.25
C ASP A 116 -4.65 4.89 9.95
N GLU A 117 -4.02 3.71 10.03
CA GLU A 117 -3.41 3.02 8.88
C GLU A 117 -4.42 2.19 8.06
N ALA A 118 -5.65 2.06 8.54
CA ALA A 118 -6.62 1.09 8.03
C ALA A 118 -7.03 1.32 6.56
N ARG A 119 -6.90 2.58 6.09
CA ARG A 119 -7.36 3.05 4.79
C ARG A 119 -6.38 2.82 3.65
N THR A 120 -5.08 2.73 3.92
CA THR A 120 -4.09 2.53 2.86
C THR A 120 -3.93 1.03 2.62
N PRO A 121 -4.27 0.52 1.42
CA PRO A 121 -4.13 -0.90 1.12
C PRO A 121 -2.65 -1.31 1.04
N LEU A 122 -2.36 -2.52 1.46
CA LEU A 122 -1.13 -3.22 1.11
C LEU A 122 -1.25 -3.71 -0.33
N ILE A 123 -0.21 -3.47 -1.13
CA ILE A 123 -0.19 -3.77 -2.56
C ILE A 123 1.13 -4.47 -2.89
N ILE A 124 1.05 -5.65 -3.51
CA ILE A 124 2.17 -6.26 -4.21
C ILE A 124 2.01 -5.93 -5.69
N SER A 125 2.94 -5.14 -6.22
CA SER A 125 3.03 -4.87 -7.64
C SER A 125 4.18 -5.67 -8.25
N GLY A 126 4.01 -6.07 -9.50
CA GLY A 126 5.08 -6.69 -10.28
C GLY A 126 5.15 -6.10 -11.68
N PRO A 127 6.30 -6.22 -12.34
CA PRO A 127 6.42 -5.83 -13.74
C PRO A 127 5.50 -6.70 -14.59
N LEU A 128 4.78 -6.07 -15.52
CA LEU A 128 4.19 -6.76 -16.66
C LEU A 128 5.31 -7.25 -17.60
N GLU A 129 4.97 -8.20 -18.48
CA GLU A 129 5.86 -8.54 -19.60
C GLU A 129 6.28 -7.26 -20.33
N ASP A 130 7.55 -7.20 -20.71
CA ASP A 130 8.09 -6.04 -21.42
C ASP A 130 7.40 -5.91 -22.79
N ARG A 131 6.54 -4.89 -22.90
CA ARG A 131 5.80 -4.54 -24.12
C ARG A 131 6.38 -3.31 -24.81
N SER A 132 7.64 -2.95 -24.51
CA SER A 132 8.28 -1.78 -25.09
C SER A 132 8.28 -1.81 -26.62
N GLU A 133 8.50 -2.97 -27.24
CA GLU A 133 8.41 -3.12 -28.71
C GLU A 133 7.01 -2.84 -29.25
N MET A 134 5.96 -3.25 -28.54
CA MET A 134 4.57 -3.00 -28.92
C MET A 134 4.26 -1.49 -28.88
N TYR A 135 4.69 -0.80 -27.83
CA TYR A 135 4.54 0.64 -27.70
C TYR A 135 5.25 1.39 -28.84
N ASN A 136 6.50 1.03 -29.12
CA ASN A 136 7.26 1.61 -30.23
C ASN A 136 6.60 1.34 -31.58
N THR A 137 6.09 0.13 -31.80
CA THR A 137 5.42 -0.22 -33.07
C THR A 137 4.13 0.56 -33.25
N ILE A 138 3.29 0.63 -32.22
CA ILE A 138 2.03 1.37 -32.26
C ILE A 138 2.27 2.87 -32.45
N ASP A 139 3.31 3.43 -31.82
CA ASP A 139 3.70 4.82 -32.01
C ASP A 139 3.90 5.17 -33.50
N THR A 140 4.54 4.28 -34.27
CA THR A 140 4.74 4.47 -35.72
C THR A 140 3.45 4.51 -36.52
N PHE A 141 2.37 3.88 -36.04
CA PHE A 141 1.06 3.90 -36.69
C PHE A 141 0.32 5.21 -36.39
N ILE A 142 0.40 5.70 -35.15
CA ILE A 142 -0.29 6.94 -34.74
C ILE A 142 0.21 8.16 -35.54
N ILE A 143 1.51 8.21 -35.86
CA ILE A 143 2.11 9.30 -36.65
C ILE A 143 1.50 9.38 -38.06
N GLN A 144 0.99 8.27 -38.61
CA GLN A 144 0.40 8.23 -39.96
C GLN A 144 -1.06 8.72 -40.00
N LEU A 145 -1.69 8.88 -38.84
CA LEU A 145 -3.09 9.31 -38.73
C LEU A 145 -3.23 10.81 -38.96
N GLN A 146 -4.25 11.16 -39.73
CA GLN A 146 -4.63 12.53 -40.08
C GLN A 146 -5.73 13.05 -39.15
N PRO A 147 -5.99 14.37 -39.08
CA PRO A 147 -7.02 14.94 -38.21
C PRO A 147 -8.44 14.42 -38.43
N GLN A 148 -8.75 13.85 -39.58
CA GLN A 148 -10.04 13.22 -39.89
C GLN A 148 -10.18 11.79 -39.30
N ASP A 149 -9.06 11.18 -38.90
CA ASP A 149 -9.00 9.80 -38.41
C ASP A 149 -9.37 9.71 -36.91
N TYR A 150 -9.55 10.84 -36.22
CA TYR A 150 -9.86 10.89 -34.79
C TYR A 150 -10.64 12.13 -34.39
N GLU A 151 -11.36 12.03 -33.27
CA GLU A 151 -12.01 13.14 -32.58
C GLU A 151 -11.34 13.36 -31.22
N ILE A 152 -11.16 14.64 -30.84
CA ILE A 152 -10.53 15.03 -29.58
C ILE A 152 -11.47 15.97 -28.84
N ASP A 153 -11.71 15.68 -27.56
CA ASP A 153 -12.30 16.63 -26.63
C ASP A 153 -11.20 17.06 -25.64
N GLU A 154 -10.61 18.24 -25.89
CA GLU A 154 -9.57 18.81 -25.02
C GLU A 154 -10.10 19.12 -23.60
N LYS A 155 -11.39 19.44 -23.47
CA LYS A 155 -11.99 19.79 -22.19
C LYS A 155 -12.18 18.56 -21.31
N GLN A 156 -12.55 17.43 -21.91
CA GLN A 156 -12.66 16.16 -21.21
C GLN A 156 -11.37 15.33 -21.21
N LYS A 157 -10.33 15.79 -21.93
CA LYS A 157 -9.09 15.03 -22.20
C LYS A 157 -9.40 13.61 -22.71
N THR A 158 -10.32 13.51 -23.66
CA THR A 158 -10.69 12.26 -24.33
C THR A 158 -10.34 12.32 -25.81
N SER A 159 -10.03 11.15 -26.38
CA SER A 159 -9.74 10.97 -27.80
C SER A 159 -10.38 9.68 -28.27
N ILE A 160 -11.02 9.70 -29.44
CA ILE A 160 -11.73 8.56 -30.02
C ILE A 160 -11.34 8.46 -31.49
N PHE A 161 -11.17 7.24 -32.02
CA PHE A 161 -10.97 7.05 -33.45
C PHE A 161 -12.29 7.19 -34.21
N THR A 162 -12.27 7.84 -35.37
CA THR A 162 -13.42 7.82 -36.28
C THR A 162 -13.54 6.45 -36.95
N GLU A 163 -14.63 6.20 -37.68
CA GLU A 163 -14.77 4.97 -38.49
C GLU A 163 -13.62 4.84 -39.50
N GLU A 164 -13.31 5.93 -40.23
CA GLU A 164 -12.19 5.96 -41.18
C GLU A 164 -10.84 5.70 -40.50
N GLY A 165 -10.61 6.30 -39.33
CA GLY A 165 -9.39 6.07 -38.57
C GLY A 165 -9.26 4.65 -38.04
N THR A 166 -10.38 4.04 -37.63
CA THR A 166 -10.44 2.65 -37.20
C THR A 166 -10.09 1.70 -38.35
N GLU A 167 -10.68 1.88 -39.53
CA GLU A 167 -10.40 1.07 -40.72
C GLU A 167 -8.93 1.17 -41.13
N LYS A 168 -8.38 2.40 -41.14
CA LYS A 168 -6.97 2.64 -41.46
C LYS A 168 -6.04 1.95 -40.46
N LEU A 169 -6.37 2.03 -39.18
CA LEU A 169 -5.61 1.39 -38.11
C LEU A 169 -5.69 -0.14 -38.19
N GLU A 170 -6.87 -0.71 -38.48
CA GLU A 170 -7.04 -2.14 -38.71
C GLU A 170 -6.15 -2.65 -39.85
N ASN A 171 -6.08 -1.90 -40.95
CA ASN A 171 -5.19 -2.24 -42.08
C ASN A 171 -3.71 -2.21 -41.67
N LEU A 172 -3.25 -1.17 -40.97
CA LEU A 172 -1.87 -1.09 -40.48
C LEU A 172 -1.52 -2.23 -39.52
N LEU A 173 -2.44 -2.56 -38.60
CA LEU A 173 -2.26 -3.67 -37.65
C LEU A 173 -2.27 -5.03 -38.36
N ARG A 174 -3.10 -5.20 -39.40
CA ARG A 174 -3.17 -6.42 -40.20
C ARG A 174 -1.89 -6.63 -41.00
N ASP A 175 -1.37 -5.59 -41.63
CA ASP A 175 -0.11 -5.63 -42.39
C ASP A 175 1.10 -5.93 -41.50
N ALA A 176 1.08 -5.45 -40.25
CA ALA A 176 2.09 -5.76 -39.25
C ALA A 176 1.92 -7.14 -38.58
N GLY A 177 0.86 -7.89 -38.91
CA GLY A 177 0.56 -9.18 -38.28
C GLY A 177 0.15 -9.10 -36.81
N LEU A 178 -0.27 -7.91 -36.36
CA LEU A 178 -0.67 -7.63 -34.98
C LEU A 178 -2.19 -7.77 -34.77
N LEU A 179 -3.00 -7.59 -35.81
CA LEU A 179 -4.45 -7.77 -35.74
C LEU A 179 -4.82 -9.26 -35.72
N LYS A 180 -5.55 -9.70 -34.68
CA LYS A 180 -6.11 -11.05 -34.61
C LYS A 180 -7.61 -11.01 -34.92
N GLY A 181 -8.11 -11.90 -35.78
CA GLY A 181 -9.53 -11.92 -36.14
C GLY A 181 -9.87 -10.96 -37.29
N GLU A 182 -11.12 -10.51 -37.32
CA GLU A 182 -11.65 -9.68 -38.40
C GLU A 182 -11.64 -8.20 -38.02
N SER A 183 -11.91 -7.85 -36.76
CA SER A 183 -12.02 -6.47 -36.28
C SER A 183 -11.09 -6.16 -35.11
N LEU A 184 -10.67 -4.89 -35.01
CA LEU A 184 -9.92 -4.35 -33.87
C LEU A 184 -10.67 -4.52 -32.54
N TYR A 185 -11.99 -4.55 -32.55
CA TYR A 185 -12.80 -4.69 -31.34
C TYR A 185 -13.11 -6.14 -30.95
N ASP A 186 -12.52 -7.12 -31.64
CA ASP A 186 -12.57 -8.52 -31.24
C ASP A 186 -11.87 -8.73 -29.87
N VAL A 187 -12.35 -9.71 -29.09
CA VAL A 187 -11.93 -9.94 -27.69
C VAL A 187 -10.42 -10.23 -27.60
N GLU A 188 -9.84 -10.80 -28.64
CA GLU A 188 -8.42 -11.11 -28.76
C GLU A 188 -7.53 -9.85 -28.83
N ASN A 189 -8.09 -8.70 -29.21
CA ASN A 189 -7.36 -7.46 -29.48
C ASN A 189 -7.48 -6.41 -28.35
N VAL A 190 -8.09 -6.74 -27.22
CA VAL A 190 -8.32 -5.80 -26.09
C VAL A 190 -7.04 -5.07 -25.67
N ALA A 191 -5.91 -5.77 -25.62
CA ALA A 191 -4.62 -5.17 -25.31
C ALA A 191 -4.16 -4.14 -26.36
N ILE A 192 -4.35 -4.44 -27.64
CA ILE A 192 -3.98 -3.55 -28.75
C ILE A 192 -4.85 -2.30 -28.73
N VAL A 193 -6.17 -2.46 -28.54
CA VAL A 193 -7.11 -1.33 -28.38
C VAL A 193 -6.65 -0.40 -27.25
N HIS A 194 -6.25 -0.96 -26.11
CA HIS A 194 -5.74 -0.18 -24.99
C HIS A 194 -4.48 0.62 -25.37
N HIS A 195 -3.47 -0.03 -25.96
CA HIS A 195 -2.22 0.63 -26.34
C HIS A 195 -2.43 1.71 -27.41
N VAL A 196 -3.24 1.45 -28.44
CA VAL A 196 -3.50 2.41 -29.51
C VAL A 196 -4.25 3.64 -29.00
N ASN A 197 -5.25 3.46 -28.12
CA ASN A 197 -5.94 4.59 -27.50
C ASN A 197 -4.99 5.45 -26.65
N ASN A 198 -4.10 4.84 -25.88
CA ASN A 198 -3.12 5.58 -25.08
C ASN A 198 -2.09 6.31 -25.94
N ALA A 199 -1.65 5.70 -27.05
CA ALA A 199 -0.75 6.34 -28.00
C ALA A 199 -1.41 7.56 -28.68
N LEU A 200 -2.69 7.46 -29.07
CA LEU A 200 -3.44 8.61 -29.59
C LEU A 200 -3.55 9.73 -28.53
N LYS A 201 -3.90 9.39 -27.29
CA LYS A 201 -3.95 10.37 -26.19
C LYS A 201 -2.59 11.05 -26.00
N ALA A 202 -1.50 10.27 -25.92
CA ALA A 202 -0.14 10.78 -25.76
C ALA A 202 0.24 11.76 -26.88
N HIS A 203 -0.11 11.46 -28.14
CA HIS A 203 0.20 12.33 -29.29
C HIS A 203 -0.65 13.57 -29.39
N ARG A 204 -1.94 13.49 -29.02
CA ARG A 204 -2.92 14.53 -29.35
C ARG A 204 -3.36 15.39 -28.17
N LEU A 205 -3.38 14.83 -26.96
CA LEU A 205 -3.85 15.53 -25.75
C LEU A 205 -2.71 16.04 -24.86
N PHE A 206 -1.55 15.37 -24.88
CA PHE A 206 -0.42 15.71 -24.02
C PHE A 206 0.69 16.39 -24.81
N GLN A 207 1.07 17.59 -24.39
CA GLN A 207 2.07 18.42 -25.05
C GLN A 207 3.33 18.54 -24.21
N LYS A 208 4.47 18.38 -24.89
CA LYS A 208 5.80 18.66 -24.34
C LYS A 208 5.90 20.13 -23.92
N ASP A 209 6.58 20.40 -22.82
CA ASP A 209 6.77 21.72 -22.19
C ASP A 209 5.48 22.36 -21.63
N LYS A 210 4.36 21.62 -21.62
CA LYS A 210 3.10 22.02 -21.00
C LYS A 210 2.63 20.99 -19.97
N ASP A 211 2.41 19.75 -20.41
CA ASP A 211 1.90 18.66 -19.57
C ASP A 211 3.05 17.82 -18.97
N TYR A 212 4.16 17.72 -19.70
CA TYR A 212 5.36 17.00 -19.28
C TYR A 212 6.62 17.60 -19.93
N ILE A 213 7.79 17.24 -19.41
CA ILE A 213 9.09 17.51 -20.03
C ILE A 213 9.91 16.23 -20.15
N VAL A 214 10.89 16.23 -21.04
CA VAL A 214 11.90 15.18 -21.13
C VAL A 214 13.16 15.67 -20.43
N ARG A 215 13.63 14.95 -19.41
CA ARG A 215 14.85 15.29 -18.68
C ARG A 215 15.59 14.03 -18.27
N ASN A 216 16.90 13.98 -18.56
CA ASN A 216 17.75 12.80 -18.31
C ASN A 216 17.18 11.51 -18.94
N ASP A 217 16.65 11.60 -20.16
CA ASP A 217 15.98 10.50 -20.85
C ASP A 217 14.76 9.91 -20.10
N GLU A 218 14.11 10.71 -19.25
CA GLU A 218 12.87 10.35 -18.54
C GLU A 218 11.78 11.40 -18.73
N ILE A 219 10.51 10.95 -18.71
CA ILE A 219 9.34 11.81 -18.72
C ILE A 219 9.07 12.33 -17.31
N VAL A 220 9.06 13.64 -17.12
CA VAL A 220 8.71 14.31 -15.85
C VAL A 220 7.41 15.08 -16.03
N ILE A 221 6.40 14.75 -15.22
CA ILE A 221 5.09 15.39 -15.27
C ILE A 221 5.17 16.82 -14.72
N ILE A 222 4.48 17.76 -15.39
CA ILE A 222 4.25 19.11 -14.88
C ILE A 222 2.87 19.18 -14.23
N ASP A 223 2.82 19.74 -13.03
CA ASP A 223 1.54 20.03 -12.37
C ASP A 223 0.82 21.19 -13.07
N GLU A 224 -0.41 20.94 -13.56
CA GLU A 224 -1.18 21.89 -14.38
C GLU A 224 -1.55 23.18 -13.62
N PHE A 225 -1.62 23.16 -12.29
CA PHE A 225 -2.00 24.33 -11.48
C PHE A 225 -0.80 25.16 -11.05
N THR A 226 0.31 24.50 -10.73
CA THR A 226 1.48 25.14 -10.11
C THR A 226 2.68 25.25 -11.03
N GLY A 227 2.69 24.54 -12.16
CA GLY A 227 3.83 24.46 -13.08
C GLY A 227 5.04 23.73 -12.49
N ARG A 228 4.88 23.05 -11.35
CA ARG A 228 5.99 22.34 -10.68
C ARG A 228 6.24 21.00 -11.35
N MET A 229 7.52 20.66 -11.49
CA MET A 229 7.95 19.32 -11.87
C MET A 229 7.62 18.32 -10.75
N MET A 230 7.03 17.19 -11.10
CA MET A 230 6.69 16.10 -10.19
C MET A 230 7.54 14.85 -10.47
N PRO A 231 8.84 14.86 -10.11
CA PRO A 231 9.70 13.70 -10.30
C PRO A 231 9.18 12.49 -9.49
N GLY A 232 9.25 11.30 -10.08
CA GLY A 232 8.76 10.05 -9.48
C GLY A 232 7.26 9.80 -9.67
N ARG A 233 6.49 10.77 -10.16
CA ARG A 233 5.08 10.57 -10.52
C ARG A 233 4.99 10.08 -11.98
N ARG A 234 4.21 9.01 -12.20
CA ARG A 234 3.93 8.46 -13.54
C ARG A 234 2.43 8.53 -13.84
N TYR A 235 2.07 8.59 -15.11
CA TYR A 235 0.69 8.43 -15.53
C TYR A 235 0.30 6.94 -15.45
N SER A 236 -0.94 6.66 -15.09
CA SER A 236 -1.46 5.29 -14.98
C SER A 236 -1.93 4.73 -16.32
N GLU A 237 -2.33 3.45 -16.34
CA GLU A 237 -3.00 2.80 -17.47
C GLU A 237 -2.20 2.90 -18.78
N GLY A 238 -0.88 2.64 -18.73
CA GLY A 238 -0.03 2.62 -19.92
C GLY A 238 0.22 3.96 -20.64
N LEU A 239 -0.35 5.08 -20.16
CA LEU A 239 -0.20 6.39 -20.79
C LEU A 239 1.24 6.92 -20.67
N HIS A 240 1.91 6.65 -19.55
CA HIS A 240 3.28 7.12 -19.36
C HIS A 240 4.24 6.42 -20.31
N GLN A 241 4.05 5.12 -20.55
CA GLN A 241 4.80 4.33 -21.53
C GLN A 241 4.53 4.81 -22.96
N ALA A 242 3.29 5.20 -23.27
CA ALA A 242 2.97 5.80 -24.56
C ALA A 242 3.68 7.15 -24.78
N LEU A 243 3.84 7.96 -23.74
CA LEU A 243 4.64 9.19 -23.78
C LEU A 243 6.13 8.90 -23.92
N GLU A 244 6.63 7.86 -23.24
CA GLU A 244 8.01 7.40 -23.37
C GLU A 244 8.32 6.97 -24.81
N ALA A 245 7.41 6.22 -25.44
CA ALA A 245 7.51 5.81 -26.84
C ALA A 245 7.49 7.02 -27.81
N LYS A 246 6.54 7.94 -27.61
CA LYS A 246 6.38 9.18 -28.41
C LYS A 246 7.64 10.05 -28.41
N GLU A 247 8.30 10.18 -27.26
CA GLU A 247 9.52 10.99 -27.12
C GLU A 247 10.80 10.19 -27.37
N HIS A 248 10.67 8.92 -27.75
CA HIS A 248 11.77 7.99 -28.00
C HIS A 248 12.76 7.87 -26.82
N VAL A 249 12.23 7.88 -25.59
CA VAL A 249 13.00 7.62 -24.38
C VAL A 249 12.86 6.15 -23.94
N ALA A 250 13.65 5.73 -22.96
CA ALA A 250 13.60 4.36 -22.46
C ALA A 250 12.24 4.06 -21.84
N ILE A 251 11.48 3.16 -22.47
CA ILE A 251 10.17 2.72 -21.96
C ILE A 251 10.41 1.83 -20.75
N GLN A 252 9.86 2.22 -19.60
CA GLN A 252 9.94 1.36 -18.42
C GLN A 252 8.70 0.47 -18.37
N PRO A 253 8.85 -0.83 -18.04
CA PRO A 253 7.73 -1.76 -17.94
C PRO A 253 6.60 -1.21 -17.06
N GLU A 254 5.36 -1.48 -17.46
CA GLU A 254 4.21 -1.21 -16.62
C GLU A 254 4.28 -2.06 -15.35
N ASN A 255 3.91 -1.46 -14.21
CA ASN A 255 3.68 -2.22 -12.99
C ASN A 255 2.19 -2.50 -12.89
N GLN A 256 1.83 -3.77 -12.70
CA GLN A 256 0.46 -4.15 -12.37
C GLN A 256 0.35 -4.55 -10.91
N THR A 257 -0.79 -4.25 -10.30
CA THR A 257 -1.15 -4.77 -8.98
C THR A 257 -1.45 -6.25 -9.11
N LEU A 258 -0.62 -7.10 -8.49
CA LEU A 258 -0.78 -8.55 -8.48
C LEU A 258 -1.70 -9.00 -7.34
N ALA A 259 -1.58 -8.37 -6.18
CA ALA A 259 -2.40 -8.67 -5.02
C ALA A 259 -2.56 -7.43 -4.15
N SER A 260 -3.72 -7.28 -3.50
CA SER A 260 -3.95 -6.19 -2.55
C SER A 260 -4.91 -6.58 -1.43
N VAL A 261 -4.72 -5.99 -0.24
CA VAL A 261 -5.63 -6.13 0.91
C VAL A 261 -5.52 -4.89 1.81
N THR A 262 -6.63 -4.45 2.40
CA THR A 262 -6.61 -3.43 3.45
C THR A 262 -6.38 -4.06 4.82
N PHE A 263 -5.81 -3.33 5.78
CA PHE A 263 -5.70 -3.85 7.15
C PHE A 263 -7.06 -4.20 7.75
N GLN A 264 -8.09 -3.41 7.46
CA GLN A 264 -9.47 -3.70 7.87
C GLN A 264 -9.89 -5.12 7.46
N ASN A 265 -9.72 -5.47 6.18
CA ASN A 265 -10.11 -6.77 5.68
C ASN A 265 -9.18 -7.89 6.16
N TYR A 266 -7.88 -7.62 6.24
CA TYR A 266 -6.90 -8.59 6.72
C TYR A 266 -7.17 -9.02 8.17
N PHE A 267 -7.38 -8.07 9.08
CA PHE A 267 -7.61 -8.38 10.50
C PHE A 267 -8.98 -9.02 10.76
N ARG A 268 -9.96 -8.81 9.89
CA ARG A 268 -11.25 -9.52 9.93
C ARG A 268 -11.16 -11.01 9.57
N LEU A 269 -10.04 -11.48 9.01
CA LEU A 269 -9.81 -12.90 8.76
C LEU A 269 -9.57 -13.70 10.06
N TYR A 270 -9.19 -13.03 11.15
CA TYR A 270 -8.90 -13.69 12.41
C TYR A 270 -10.17 -14.18 13.09
N LYS A 271 -10.15 -15.43 13.56
CA LYS A 271 -11.28 -16.00 14.34
C LYS A 271 -11.51 -15.25 15.65
N LYS A 272 -10.44 -14.69 16.22
CA LYS A 272 -10.47 -13.85 17.41
C LYS A 272 -9.51 -12.69 17.21
N LEU A 273 -10.00 -11.48 17.41
CA LEU A 273 -9.22 -10.25 17.35
C LEU A 273 -9.32 -9.54 18.70
N SER A 274 -8.24 -8.89 19.10
CA SER A 274 -8.19 -8.04 20.29
C SER A 274 -7.10 -6.99 20.11
N GLY A 275 -7.13 -5.97 20.93
CA GLY A 275 -6.08 -4.96 20.91
C GLY A 275 -5.98 -4.20 22.22
N MET A 276 -4.90 -3.45 22.35
CA MET A 276 -4.63 -2.62 23.51
C MET A 276 -4.13 -1.25 23.04
N THR A 277 -4.62 -0.20 23.67
CA THR A 277 -4.18 1.18 23.43
C THR A 277 -4.50 2.06 24.66
N GLY A 278 -3.93 3.27 24.68
CA GLY A 278 -4.24 4.32 25.63
C GLY A 278 -5.50 5.11 25.30
N THR A 279 -5.95 5.11 24.03
CA THR A 279 -6.79 6.19 23.49
C THR A 279 -8.04 5.73 22.71
N ALA A 280 -8.41 4.45 22.76
CA ALA A 280 -9.51 3.89 21.95
C ALA A 280 -10.94 4.37 22.27
N LEU A 281 -11.19 5.12 23.36
CA LEU A 281 -12.57 5.46 23.75
C LEU A 281 -13.26 6.38 22.72
N THR A 282 -12.53 7.26 22.05
CA THR A 282 -13.09 8.14 21.02
C THR A 282 -13.50 7.35 19.78
N GLU A 283 -12.74 6.31 19.45
CA GLU A 283 -12.95 5.45 18.27
C GLU A 283 -13.79 4.19 18.55
N ALA A 284 -14.43 4.11 19.72
CA ALA A 284 -15.12 2.90 20.18
C ALA A 284 -16.25 2.45 19.24
N GLU A 285 -16.97 3.40 18.65
CA GLU A 285 -18.02 3.10 17.67
C GLU A 285 -17.45 2.50 16.37
N GLU A 286 -16.32 3.02 15.89
CA GLU A 286 -15.65 2.48 14.69
C GLU A 286 -15.14 1.05 14.93
N PHE A 287 -14.54 0.80 16.09
CA PHE A 287 -14.11 -0.54 16.50
C PHE A 287 -15.26 -1.55 16.54
N GLY A 288 -16.40 -1.16 17.12
CA GLY A 288 -17.59 -2.00 17.18
C GLY A 288 -18.16 -2.30 15.78
N ASN A 289 -18.29 -1.28 14.94
CA ASN A 289 -18.93 -1.39 13.64
C ASN A 289 -18.09 -2.15 12.60
N ILE A 290 -16.77 -1.94 12.57
CA ILE A 290 -15.88 -2.53 11.54
C ILE A 290 -15.37 -3.90 11.97
N TYR A 291 -14.97 -4.04 13.23
CA TYR A 291 -14.23 -5.22 13.73
C TYR A 291 -15.03 -6.05 14.74
N GLY A 292 -16.19 -5.58 15.20
CA GLY A 292 -16.92 -6.23 16.30
C GLY A 292 -16.17 -6.18 17.62
N LEU A 293 -15.33 -5.15 17.84
CA LEU A 293 -14.53 -4.97 19.05
C LEU A 293 -15.21 -4.01 20.02
N GLU A 294 -15.45 -4.46 21.24
CA GLU A 294 -15.90 -3.59 22.34
C GLU A 294 -14.68 -2.94 23.03
N VAL A 295 -14.79 -1.64 23.31
CA VAL A 295 -13.75 -0.88 24.01
C VAL A 295 -14.12 -0.76 25.48
N THR A 296 -13.21 -1.21 26.37
CA THR A 296 -13.35 -1.06 27.82
C THR A 296 -12.19 -0.25 28.39
N GLU A 297 -12.49 0.78 29.16
CA GLU A 297 -11.48 1.51 29.91
C GLU A 297 -11.05 0.70 31.14
N ILE A 298 -9.76 0.41 31.23
CA ILE A 298 -9.16 -0.25 32.39
C ILE A 298 -8.64 0.83 33.34
N PRO A 299 -9.07 0.83 34.63
CA PRO A 299 -8.58 1.77 35.64
C PRO A 299 -7.06 1.73 35.78
N THR A 300 -6.44 2.87 36.11
CA THR A 300 -5.00 2.92 36.39
C THR A 300 -4.68 2.31 37.74
N ASN A 301 -3.51 1.68 37.85
CA ASN A 301 -3.05 1.10 39.13
C ASN A 301 -2.82 2.18 40.20
N LEU A 302 -2.37 3.37 39.78
CA LEU A 302 -2.19 4.53 40.65
C LEU A 302 -3.04 5.71 40.16
N PRO A 303 -3.51 6.60 41.05
CA PRO A 303 -4.16 7.84 40.65
C PRO A 303 -3.24 8.69 39.77
N VAL A 304 -3.76 9.23 38.68
CA VAL A 304 -3.00 10.08 37.78
C VAL A 304 -2.88 11.48 38.39
N VAL A 305 -1.64 11.92 38.60
CA VAL A 305 -1.32 13.27 39.12
C VAL A 305 -0.74 14.20 38.05
N ARG A 306 -0.67 13.74 36.79
CA ARG A 306 -0.25 14.57 35.65
C ARG A 306 -1.24 15.73 35.50
N ILE A 307 -0.71 16.95 35.44
CA ILE A 307 -1.48 18.14 35.15
C ILE A 307 -1.44 18.34 33.64
N ASP A 308 -2.59 18.25 33.00
CA ASP A 308 -2.77 18.59 31.59
C ASP A 308 -3.23 20.05 31.51
N GLU A 309 -2.37 20.93 30.99
CA GLU A 309 -2.70 22.34 30.79
C GLU A 309 -3.50 22.53 29.48
N ASP A 310 -4.26 23.62 29.40
CA ASP A 310 -5.07 23.94 28.22
C ASP A 310 -4.20 24.28 27.01
N ASP A 311 -4.72 24.04 25.80
CA ASP A 311 -4.03 24.38 24.56
C ASP A 311 -3.79 25.90 24.41
N GLU A 312 -2.54 26.29 24.13
CA GLU A 312 -2.22 27.67 23.77
C GLU A 312 -2.31 27.91 22.26
N VAL A 313 -3.22 28.81 21.85
CA VAL A 313 -3.46 29.12 20.43
C VAL A 313 -2.80 30.44 20.02
N TYR A 314 -2.03 30.40 18.93
CA TYR A 314 -1.27 31.53 18.38
C TYR A 314 -1.78 31.93 16.99
N ARG A 315 -1.67 33.22 16.63
CA ARG A 315 -2.13 33.74 15.33
C ARG A 315 -1.20 33.34 14.19
N THR A 316 0.10 33.31 14.46
CA THR A 316 1.13 32.96 13.47
C THR A 316 2.01 31.81 13.95
N VAL A 317 2.60 31.10 12.98
CA VAL A 317 3.54 30.01 13.26
C VAL A 317 4.80 30.51 13.98
N GLU A 318 5.26 31.73 13.66
CA GLU A 318 6.45 32.31 14.29
C GLU A 318 6.22 32.63 15.77
N GLU A 319 5.05 33.17 16.13
CA GLU A 319 4.67 33.39 17.53
C GLU A 319 4.61 32.06 18.31
N LYS A 320 3.99 31.03 17.72
CA LYS A 320 3.95 29.68 18.29
C LYS A 320 5.35 29.15 18.59
N TYR A 321 6.28 29.24 17.64
CA TYR A 321 7.65 28.75 17.86
C TYR A 321 8.41 29.55 18.91
N LYS A 322 8.23 30.87 18.96
CA LYS A 322 8.83 31.70 20.03
C LYS A 322 8.31 31.29 21.41
N ALA A 323 7.02 31.00 21.52
CA ALA A 323 6.42 30.50 22.76
C ALA A 323 6.97 29.12 23.17
N ILE A 324 7.00 28.16 22.24
CA ILE A 324 7.59 26.83 22.48
C ILE A 324 9.04 26.94 22.96
N VAL A 325 9.86 27.77 22.30
CA VAL A 325 11.27 27.95 22.68
C VAL A 325 11.40 28.58 24.07
N ARG A 326 10.52 29.53 24.42
CA ARG A 326 10.47 30.11 25.76
C ARG A 326 10.12 29.04 26.79
N GLU A 327 9.06 28.27 26.56
CA GLU A 327 8.61 27.19 27.47
C GLU A 327 9.70 26.15 27.69
N ILE A 328 10.37 25.69 26.62
CA ILE A 328 11.49 24.74 26.72
C ILE A 328 12.63 25.32 27.56
N ARG A 329 12.95 26.62 27.41
CA ARG A 329 14.00 27.26 28.23
C ARG A 329 13.61 27.36 29.69
N GLU A 330 12.36 27.72 29.97
CA GLU A 330 11.84 27.82 31.33
C GLU A 330 11.78 26.44 32.01
N ALA A 331 11.34 25.40 31.29
CA ALA A 331 11.33 24.03 31.77
C ALA A 331 12.76 23.48 31.98
N SER A 332 13.69 23.75 31.07
CA SER A 332 15.09 23.29 31.18
C SER A 332 15.87 23.98 32.30
N ALA A 333 15.41 25.13 32.79
CA ALA A 333 16.04 25.87 33.88
C ALA A 333 15.57 25.42 35.27
N LYS A 334 14.49 24.63 35.36
CA LYS A 334 13.95 24.04 36.59
C LYS A 334 14.65 22.72 36.92
#